data_AF-X0W8R8-F1
#
_entry.id   AF-X0W8R8-F1
#
_cell.length_a   1.000
_cell.length_b   1.000
_cell.length_c   1.000
_cell.angle_alpha   90.00
_cell.angle_beta   90.00
_cell.angle_gamma   90.00
#
_symmetry.space_group_name_H-M   'P 1'
#
loop_
_entity.id
_entity.type
_entity.pdbx_description
1 polymer ?
#
loop_
_entity_poly.entity_id
_entity_poly.type
_entity_poly.pdbx_seq_one_letter_code
_entity_poly.pdbx_strand_id
1 'polypeptide(L)'
;MTSQEIQESNNNEPRFYYGYIVVAVAFIIIMLGYGTRYSFGIFFKPVLTEFEWPRAMVSGAFSLSMIFYGLLGIVMGGLNDKFGPRIVLTLSGILIGLGYFLMSLVSSVWQFYLFYGVIIGTGMGGYWVPTLSTVARWFTKRRGMFNGIVLTGTGLGTLI
;
A
#
# COMPACT_ATOMS: atom_id res chain seq x y z
N MET A 1 -53.05 18.46 29.02
CA MET A 1 -52.00 18.77 30.01
C MET A 1 -51.38 17.44 30.44
N THR A 2 -50.14 17.03 30.19
CA THR A 2 -49.00 17.52 29.40
C THR A 2 -48.09 16.28 29.36
N SER A 3 -48.09 15.50 28.27
CA SER A 3 -47.17 14.35 28.09
C SER A 3 -46.00 14.72 27.16
N GLN A 4 -45.63 16.00 27.15
CA GLN A 4 -44.56 16.59 26.34
C GLN A 4 -43.19 16.60 27.03
N GLU A 5 -43.02 15.89 28.13
CA GLU A 5 -41.73 15.75 28.83
C GLU A 5 -41.40 14.25 28.75
N ILE A 6 -40.44 13.72 27.99
CA ILE A 6 -39.07 14.17 27.76
C ILE A 6 -38.64 13.62 26.38
N GLN A 7 -38.70 14.47 25.35
CA GLN A 7 -37.84 14.37 24.18
C GLN A 7 -36.50 15.00 24.56
N GLU A 8 -35.59 14.26 25.22
CA GLU A 8 -34.19 14.69 25.35
C GLU A 8 -33.35 13.56 25.95
N SER A 9 -32.82 12.70 25.08
CA SER A 9 -31.73 11.80 25.43
C SER A 9 -30.75 11.73 24.26
N ASN A 10 -29.93 12.78 24.17
CA ASN A 10 -28.60 12.82 23.59
C ASN A 10 -28.40 12.18 22.21
N ASN A 11 -28.52 13.03 21.19
CA ASN A 11 -27.58 13.07 20.08
C ASN A 11 -26.15 12.82 20.58
N ASN A 12 -25.50 11.72 20.18
CA ASN A 12 -24.04 11.59 20.00
C ASN A 12 -23.62 10.17 19.54
N GLU A 13 -24.39 9.50 18.68
CA GLU A 13 -23.79 8.44 17.87
C GLU A 13 -23.15 9.11 16.64
N PRO A 14 -21.82 9.02 16.42
CA PRO A 14 -21.27 9.51 15.18
C PRO A 14 -21.89 8.69 14.04
N ARG A 15 -22.79 9.32 13.28
CA ARG A 15 -23.42 8.79 12.05
C ARG A 15 -22.40 8.48 10.92
N PHE A 16 -21.11 8.48 11.23
CA PHE A 16 -20.03 8.13 10.33
C PHE A 16 -19.81 6.62 10.37
N TYR A 17 -20.24 5.96 9.29
CA TYR A 17 -19.87 4.56 9.07
C TYR A 17 -18.35 4.46 8.94
N TYR A 18 -17.69 3.78 9.88
CA TYR A 18 -16.24 3.63 9.92
C TYR A 18 -15.65 3.04 8.63
N GLY A 19 -16.46 2.32 7.84
CA GLY A 19 -16.05 1.82 6.52
C GLY A 19 -15.61 2.92 5.54
N TYR A 20 -16.14 4.15 5.62
CA TYR A 20 -15.66 5.25 4.76
C TYR A 20 -14.21 5.64 5.06
N ILE A 21 -13.80 5.61 6.33
CA ILE A 21 -12.42 5.85 6.74
C ILE A 21 -11.53 4.72 6.21
N VAL A 22 -11.98 3.47 6.31
CA VAL A 22 -11.27 2.30 5.78
C VAL A 22 -11.05 2.43 4.26
N VAL A 23 -12.06 2.89 3.51
CA VAL A 23 -11.94 3.15 2.06
C VAL A 23 -10.95 4.28 1.78
N ALA A 24 -10.99 5.37 2.53
CA ALA A 24 -10.04 6.48 2.36
C ALA A 24 -8.59 6.05 2.65
N VAL A 25 -8.36 5.29 3.72
CA VAL A 25 -7.04 4.74 4.05
C VAL A 25 -6.57 3.75 2.99
N ALA A 26 -7.45 2.85 2.55
CA ALA A 26 -7.17 1.90 1.47
C ALA A 26 -6.79 2.63 0.17
N PHE A 27 -7.52 3.69 -0.17
CA PHE A 27 -7.23 4.53 -1.34
C PHE A 27 -5.83 5.14 -1.25
N ILE A 28 -5.47 5.73 -0.10
CA ILE A 28 -4.14 6.32 0.12
C ILE A 28 -3.04 5.26 0.01
N ILE A 29 -3.24 4.07 0.58
CA ILE A 29 -2.27 2.97 0.50
C ILE A 29 -2.04 2.54 -0.94
N ILE A 30 -3.12 2.37 -1.72
CA ILE A 30 -3.00 2.00 -3.14
C ILE A 30 -2.33 3.13 -3.94
N MET A 31 -2.73 4.37 -3.71
CA MET A 31 -2.16 5.56 -4.35
C MET A 31 -0.64 5.66 -4.09
N LEU A 32 -0.21 5.53 -2.84
CA LEU A 32 1.21 5.56 -2.48
C LEU A 32 1.96 4.33 -3.00
N GLY A 33 1.37 3.14 -2.90
CA GLY A 33 2.00 1.90 -3.35
C GLY A 33 2.28 1.89 -4.86
N TYR A 34 1.33 2.37 -5.66
CA TYR A 34 1.50 2.50 -7.11
C TYR A 34 2.33 3.72 -7.49
N GLY A 35 2.11 4.87 -6.85
CA GLY A 35 2.88 6.08 -7.12
C GLY A 35 4.37 5.86 -6.90
N THR A 36 4.76 5.36 -5.72
CA THR A 36 6.18 5.08 -5.42
C THR A 36 6.82 4.05 -6.37
N ARG A 37 6.04 3.08 -6.87
CA ARG A 37 6.49 2.12 -7.88
C ARG A 37 6.71 2.77 -9.25
N TYR A 38 5.84 3.68 -9.66
CA TYR A 38 5.98 4.42 -10.92
C TYR A 38 7.05 5.51 -10.85
N SER A 39 7.21 6.18 -9.71
CA SER A 39 8.28 7.15 -9.49
C SER A 39 9.66 6.53 -9.71
N PHE A 40 9.84 5.23 -9.44
CA PHE A 40 11.09 4.53 -9.77
C PHE A 40 11.47 4.67 -11.25
N GLY A 41 10.50 4.64 -12.17
CA GLY A 41 10.74 4.85 -13.60
C GLY A 41 11.30 6.24 -13.92
N ILE A 42 10.89 7.26 -13.16
CA ILE A 42 11.40 8.64 -13.27
C ILE A 42 12.83 8.72 -12.72
N PHE A 43 13.08 8.13 -11.54
CA PHE A 43 14.40 8.08 -10.91
C PHE A 43 15.39 7.16 -11.62
N PHE A 44 14.93 6.29 -12.51
CA PHE A 44 15.77 5.34 -13.22
C PHE A 44 16.93 6.01 -13.97
N LYS A 45 16.65 7.08 -14.74
CA LYS A 45 17.70 7.82 -15.48
C LYS A 45 18.67 8.55 -14.54
N PRO A 46 18.22 9.36 -13.57
CA PRO A 46 19.10 10.00 -12.58
C PRO A 46 20.02 9.03 -11.83
N VAL A 47 19.51 7.86 -11.42
CA VAL A 47 20.32 6.84 -10.72
C VAL A 47 21.44 6.30 -11.61
N LEU A 48 21.17 6.10 -12.90
CA LEU A 48 22.19 5.65 -13.85
C LEU A 48 23.30 6.68 -14.05
N THR A 49 22.95 7.97 -14.08
CA THR A 49 23.92 9.05 -14.29
C THR A 49 24.70 9.39 -13.03
N GLU A 50 24.06 9.38 -11.85
CA GLU A 50 24.70 9.71 -10.57
C GLU A 50 25.69 8.63 -10.13
N PHE A 51 25.28 7.36 -10.23
CA PHE A 51 26.10 6.24 -9.79
C PHE A 51 26.95 5.63 -10.93
N GLU A 52 26.82 6.15 -12.16
CA GLU A 52 27.45 5.64 -13.38
C GLU A 52 27.21 4.13 -13.61
N TRP A 53 26.11 3.60 -13.09
CA TRP A 53 25.80 2.17 -13.19
C TRP A 53 25.24 1.81 -14.57
N PRO A 54 25.58 0.62 -15.12
CA PRO A 54 24.94 0.11 -16.32
C PRO A 54 23.45 -0.16 -16.09
N ARG A 55 22.65 0.08 -17.14
CA ARG A 55 21.19 -0.11 -17.14
C ARG A 55 20.78 -1.50 -16.66
N ALA A 56 21.55 -2.52 -17.04
CA ALA A 56 21.32 -3.90 -16.65
C ALA A 56 21.32 -4.11 -15.12
N MET A 57 22.14 -3.38 -14.37
CA MET A 57 22.17 -3.49 -12.90
C MET A 57 20.93 -2.87 -12.28
N VAL A 58 20.53 -1.67 -12.70
CA VAL A 58 19.33 -1.01 -12.15
C VAL A 58 18.05 -1.77 -12.52
N SER A 59 17.96 -2.28 -13.75
CA SER A 59 16.84 -3.14 -14.16
C SER A 59 16.85 -4.48 -13.42
N GLY A 60 18.03 -5.04 -13.13
CA GLY A 60 18.17 -6.28 -12.37
C GLY A 60 17.60 -6.18 -10.96
N ALA A 61 17.80 -5.06 -10.28
CA ALA A 61 17.19 -4.80 -8.97
C ALA A 61 15.65 -4.72 -9.04
N PHE A 62 15.10 -4.14 -10.11
CA PHE A 62 13.66 -4.11 -10.35
C PHE A 62 13.09 -5.50 -10.69
N SER A 63 13.81 -6.30 -11.47
CA SER A 63 13.44 -7.70 -11.70
C SER A 63 13.45 -8.50 -10.40
N LEU A 64 14.45 -8.27 -9.53
CA LEU A 64 14.50 -8.90 -8.22
C LEU A 64 13.30 -8.49 -7.35
N SER A 65 12.93 -7.21 -7.35
CA SER A 65 11.75 -6.74 -6.62
C SER A 65 10.46 -7.40 -7.10
N MET A 66 10.33 -7.65 -8.41
CA MET A 66 9.20 -8.41 -8.96
C MET A 66 9.17 -9.87 -8.49
N ILE A 67 10.32 -10.54 -8.41
CA ILE A 67 10.41 -11.93 -7.91
C ILE A 67 9.97 -11.98 -6.45
N PHE A 68 10.51 -11.10 -5.60
CA PHE A 68 10.14 -11.04 -4.18
C PHE A 68 8.68 -10.62 -3.98
N TYR A 69 8.18 -9.68 -4.79
CA TYR A 69 6.78 -9.27 -4.80
C TYR A 69 5.85 -10.47 -5.05
N GLY A 70 6.15 -11.30 -6.06
CA GLY A 70 5.35 -12.48 -6.36
C GLY A 70 5.46 -13.57 -5.29
N LEU A 71 6.70 -13.92 -4.92
CA LEU A 71 6.99 -14.99 -3.96
C LEU A 71 6.39 -14.69 -2.58
N LEU A 72 6.57 -13.46 -2.10
CA LEU A 72 6.06 -13.04 -0.80
C LEU A 72 4.62 -12.57 -0.86
N GLY A 73 4.06 -12.27 -2.02
CA GLY A 73 2.62 -12.10 -2.18
C GLY A 73 1.85 -13.35 -1.74
N ILE A 74 2.36 -14.54 -2.03
CA ILE A 74 1.77 -15.81 -1.57
C ILE A 74 1.86 -15.93 -0.04
N VAL A 75 3.05 -15.66 0.53
CA VAL A 75 3.30 -15.73 1.97
C VAL A 75 2.44 -14.73 2.74
N MET A 76 2.41 -13.48 2.28
CA MET A 76 1.61 -12.40 2.87
C MET A 76 0.11 -12.65 2.70
N GLY A 77 -0.32 -13.31 1.61
CA GLY A 77 -1.70 -13.77 1.44
C GLY A 77 -2.10 -14.78 2.53
N GLY A 78 -1.27 -15.80 2.76
CA GLY A 78 -1.51 -16.74 3.87
C GLY A 78 -1.44 -16.08 5.25
N LEU A 79 -0.55 -15.10 5.42
CA LEU A 79 -0.44 -14.33 6.66
C LEU A 79 -1.67 -13.45 6.90
N ASN A 80 -2.23 -12.87 5.84
CA ASN A 80 -3.47 -12.09 5.85
C ASN A 80 -4.66 -12.94 6.31
N ASP A 81 -4.75 -14.18 5.86
CA ASP A 81 -5.83 -15.07 6.25
C ASP A 81 -5.74 -15.50 7.72
N LYS A 82 -4.51 -15.61 8.25
CA LYS A 82 -4.26 -16.04 9.64
C LYS A 82 -4.28 -14.92 10.68
N PHE A 83 -3.64 -13.79 10.40
CA PHE A 83 -3.47 -12.66 11.33
C PHE A 83 -4.39 -11.48 11.04
N GLY A 84 -5.12 -11.54 9.92
CA GLY A 84 -6.01 -10.49 9.46
C GLY A 84 -5.29 -9.36 8.73
N PRO A 85 -6.05 -8.54 7.99
CA PRO A 85 -5.50 -7.56 7.07
C PRO A 85 -4.80 -6.38 7.76
N ARG A 86 -5.18 -6.05 9.00
CA ARG A 86 -4.65 -4.88 9.72
C ARG A 86 -3.15 -5.03 10.01
N ILE A 87 -2.73 -6.19 10.52
CA ILE A 87 -1.33 -6.45 10.86
C ILE A 87 -0.48 -6.49 9.60
N VAL A 88 -0.97 -7.15 8.54
CA VAL A 88 -0.23 -7.27 7.28
C VAL A 88 -0.05 -5.91 6.61
N LEU A 89 -1.09 -5.06 6.57
CA LEU A 89 -0.97 -3.70 6.03
C LEU A 89 0.03 -2.84 6.79
N THR A 90 0.04 -2.91 8.13
CA THR A 90 1.00 -2.17 8.95
C THR A 90 2.43 -2.66 8.72
N LEU A 91 2.65 -3.97 8.68
CA LEU A 91 3.98 -4.55 8.40
C LEU A 91 4.49 -4.17 6.99
N SER A 92 3.63 -4.26 5.98
CA SER A 92 3.96 -3.84 4.61
C SER A 92 4.30 -2.35 4.54
N GLY A 93 3.52 -1.50 5.20
CA GLY A 93 3.77 -0.05 5.25
C GLY A 93 5.10 0.28 5.92
N ILE A 94 5.42 -0.38 7.04
CA ILE A 94 6.71 -0.21 7.74
C ILE A 94 7.86 -0.70 6.86
N LEU A 95 7.74 -1.88 6.23
CA LEU A 95 8.77 -2.41 5.32
C LEU A 95 9.03 -1.48 4.14
N ILE A 96 7.98 -0.98 3.50
CA ILE A 96 8.10 -0.05 2.37
C ILE A 96 8.73 1.27 2.83
N GLY A 97 8.23 1.88 3.90
CA GLY A 97 8.75 3.14 4.44
C GLY A 97 10.21 3.02 4.87
N LEU A 98 10.55 1.93 5.57
CA LEU A 98 11.92 1.63 5.97
C LEU A 98 12.81 1.38 4.73
N GLY A 99 12.33 0.61 3.75
CA GLY A 99 13.05 0.37 2.50
C GLY A 99 13.39 1.67 1.75
N TYR A 100 12.44 2.59 1.62
CA TYR A 100 12.69 3.90 1.00
C TYR A 100 13.61 4.79 1.85
N PHE A 101 13.51 4.73 3.18
CA PHE A 101 14.44 5.44 4.05
C PHE A 101 15.88 4.94 3.89
N LEU A 102 16.09 3.62 3.88
CA LEU A 102 17.41 3.03 3.64
C LEU A 102 17.91 3.29 2.21
N MET A 103 17.00 3.40 1.24
CA MET A 103 17.33 3.78 -0.13
C MET A 103 18.00 5.15 -0.20
N SER A 104 17.66 6.09 0.70
CA SER A 104 18.30 7.39 0.78
C SER A 104 19.76 7.34 1.24
N LEU A 105 20.20 6.20 1.80
CA LEU A 105 21.56 5.99 2.30
C LEU A 105 22.39 5.08 1.37
N VAL A 106 21.88 4.74 0.19
CA VAL A 106 22.57 3.88 -0.77
C VAL A 106 23.82 4.54 -1.31
N SER A 107 24.94 3.85 -1.18
CA SER A 107 26.22 4.20 -1.79
C SER A 107 26.76 3.09 -2.72
N SER A 108 26.11 1.93 -2.75
CA SER A 108 26.60 0.75 -3.48
C SER A 108 25.46 -0.07 -4.11
N VAL A 109 25.77 -0.74 -5.23
CA VAL A 109 24.79 -1.54 -5.99
C VAL A 109 24.14 -2.62 -5.12
N TRP A 110 24.93 -3.34 -4.31
CA TRP A 110 24.39 -4.41 -3.46
C TRP A 110 23.35 -3.92 -2.45
N GLN A 111 23.53 -2.71 -1.91
CA GLN A 111 22.55 -2.09 -1.02
C GLN A 111 21.25 -1.76 -1.78
N PHE A 112 21.36 -1.26 -3.01
CA PHE A 112 20.21 -1.00 -3.87
C PHE A 112 19.40 -2.27 -4.15
N TYR A 113 20.07 -3.40 -4.44
CA TYR A 113 19.41 -4.69 -4.64
C TYR A 113 18.73 -5.19 -3.35
N LEU A 114 19.36 -4.98 -2.19
CA LEU A 114 18.82 -5.45 -0.91
C LEU A 114 17.63 -4.60 -0.48
N PHE A 115 17.73 -3.27 -0.55
CA PHE A 115 16.66 -2.37 -0.12
C PHE A 115 15.50 -2.33 -1.11
N TYR A 116 15.78 -2.19 -2.41
CA TYR A 116 14.74 -2.12 -3.42
C TYR A 116 14.20 -3.50 -3.82
N GLY A 117 15.10 -4.44 -4.07
CA GLY A 117 14.75 -5.79 -4.50
C GLY A 117 14.10 -6.59 -3.38
N VAL A 118 14.77 -6.70 -2.23
CA VAL A 118 14.26 -7.49 -1.11
C VAL A 118 13.27 -6.67 -0.30
N ILE A 119 13.70 -5.63 0.43
CA ILE A 119 12.84 -4.96 1.42
C ILE A 119 11.58 -4.36 0.78
N ILE A 120 11.71 -3.50 -0.21
CA ILE A 120 10.56 -2.87 -0.88
C ILE A 120 9.74 -3.93 -1.63
N GLY A 121 10.38 -4.85 -2.35
CA GLY A 121 9.69 -5.97 -3.03
C GLY A 121 8.83 -6.81 -2.07
N THR A 122 9.37 -7.17 -0.90
CA THR A 122 8.66 -7.91 0.14
C THR A 122 7.44 -7.14 0.66
N GLY A 123 7.62 -5.85 0.96
CA GLY A 123 6.56 -5.00 1.50
C GLY A 123 5.45 -4.76 0.47
N MET A 124 5.82 -4.63 -0.81
CA MET A 124 4.87 -4.47 -1.92
C MET A 124 3.95 -5.68 -2.07
N GLY A 125 4.45 -6.91 -1.89
CA GLY A 125 3.64 -8.13 -2.06
C GLY A 125 2.45 -8.21 -1.10
N GLY A 126 2.54 -7.55 0.06
CA GLY A 126 1.56 -7.66 1.14
C GLY A 126 0.48 -6.57 1.19
N TYR A 127 0.52 -5.50 0.39
CA TYR A 127 -0.52 -4.45 0.52
C TYR A 127 -1.75 -4.66 -0.37
N TRP A 128 -1.61 -5.28 -1.55
CA TRP A 128 -2.72 -5.35 -2.53
C TRP A 128 -3.88 -6.23 -2.05
N VAL A 129 -3.58 -7.48 -1.66
CA VAL A 129 -4.58 -8.48 -1.27
C VAL A 129 -5.33 -8.08 0.02
N PRO A 130 -4.66 -7.61 1.09
CA PRO A 130 -5.35 -7.18 2.31
C PRO A 130 -6.21 -5.94 2.10
N THR A 131 -5.77 -5.00 1.26
CA THR A 131 -6.52 -3.77 1.00
C THR A 131 -7.86 -4.06 0.35
N LEU A 132 -7.87 -4.88 -0.71
CA LEU A 132 -9.09 -5.25 -1.43
C LEU A 132 -10.02 -6.14 -0.57
N SER A 133 -9.46 -7.07 0.19
CA SER A 133 -10.25 -7.96 1.05
C SER A 133 -10.88 -7.22 2.24
N THR A 134 -10.19 -6.22 2.80
CA THR A 134 -10.73 -5.38 3.88
C THR A 134 -11.93 -4.57 3.41
N VAL A 135 -11.82 -3.89 2.27
CA VAL A 135 -12.91 -3.07 1.73
C VAL A 135 -14.13 -3.94 1.38
N ALA A 136 -13.90 -5.11 0.79
CA ALA A 136 -14.97 -6.07 0.49
C ALA A 136 -15.67 -6.61 1.75
N ARG A 137 -14.95 -6.75 2.87
CA ARG A 137 -15.51 -7.21 4.15
C ARG A 137 -16.38 -6.14 4.83
N TRP A 138 -16.04 -4.86 4.68
CA TRP A 138 -16.87 -3.75 5.19
C TRP A 138 -18.09 -3.46 4.29
N PHE A 139 -17.96 -3.55 2.97
CA PHE A 139 -19.06 -3.22 2.05
C PHE A 139 -19.54 -4.44 1.25
N THR A 140 -20.27 -5.35 1.88
CA THR A 140 -20.75 -6.60 1.24
C THR A 140 -21.68 -6.37 0.05
N LYS A 141 -22.65 -5.45 0.18
CA LYS A 141 -23.67 -5.17 -0.86
C LYS A 141 -23.15 -4.34 -2.05
N ARG A 142 -22.07 -3.57 -1.88
CA ARG A 142 -21.50 -2.66 -2.90
C ARG A 142 -19.97 -2.76 -3.05
N ARG A 143 -19.40 -3.94 -2.77
CA ARG A 143 -17.94 -4.18 -2.79
C ARG A 143 -17.26 -3.73 -4.08
N GLY A 144 -17.88 -3.94 -5.24
CA GLY A 144 -17.32 -3.56 -6.53
C GLY A 144 -17.19 -2.04 -6.70
N MET A 145 -18.18 -1.28 -6.27
CA MET A 145 -18.15 0.19 -6.36
C MET A 145 -17.07 0.78 -5.46
N PHE A 146 -16.98 0.31 -4.20
CA PHE A 146 -15.97 0.81 -3.26
C PHE A 146 -14.56 0.34 -3.61
N ASN A 147 -14.38 -0.90 -4.06
CA ASN A 147 -13.09 -1.34 -4.60
C ASN A 147 -12.72 -0.50 -5.84
N GLY A 148 -13.69 -0.16 -6.70
CA GLY A 148 -13.49 0.74 -7.82
C GLY A 148 -12.96 2.11 -7.39
N ILE A 149 -13.58 2.72 -6.37
CA ILE A 149 -13.11 3.99 -5.78
C ILE A 149 -11.68 3.86 -5.25
N VAL A 150 -11.36 2.79 -4.52
CA VAL A 150 -9.99 2.58 -4.02
C VAL A 150 -9.01 2.40 -5.20
N LEU A 151 -9.41 1.68 -6.24
CA LEU A 151 -8.60 1.44 -7.43
C LEU A 151 -8.39 2.69 -8.28
N THR A 152 -9.27 3.70 -8.26
CA THR A 152 -8.97 4.98 -8.92
C THR A 152 -7.74 5.67 -8.32
N GLY A 153 -7.38 5.32 -7.08
CA GLY A 153 -6.14 5.71 -6.43
C GLY A 153 -4.90 5.21 -7.17
N THR A 154 -4.96 4.05 -7.86
CA THR A 154 -3.84 3.60 -8.70
C THR A 154 -3.56 4.61 -9.81
N GLY A 155 -4.59 5.02 -10.56
CA GLY A 155 -4.48 5.98 -11.66
C GLY A 155 -3.95 7.33 -11.20
N LEU A 156 -4.47 7.87 -10.09
CA LEU A 156 -3.98 9.12 -9.51
C LEU A 156 -2.55 9.00 -9.00
N GLY A 157 -2.20 7.87 -8.38
CA GLY A 157 -0.84 7.57 -7.95
C GLY A 157 0.14 7.52 -9.13
N THR A 158 -0.25 6.95 -10.27
CA THR A 158 0.62 6.87 -11.46
C THR A 158 0.80 8.20 -12.21
N LEU A 159 -0.10 9.16 -12.01
CA LEU A 159 -0.03 10.48 -12.64
C LEU A 159 0.94 11.44 -11.93
N ILE A 160 1.24 11.16 -10.66
CA ILE A 160 2.16 11.93 -9.81
C ILE A 160 3.55 11.29 -9.89
#